data_AF-S6EHB3-F1
#
_entry.id   AF-S6EHB3-F1
#
_cell.length_a   1.000
_cell.length_b   1.000
_cell.length_c   1.000
_cell.angle_alpha   90.00
_cell.angle_beta   90.00
_cell.angle_gamma   90.00
#
_symmetry.space_group_name_H-M   'P 1'
#
loop_
_entity.id
_entity.type
_entity.pdbx_description
1 polymer ?
#
loop_
_entity_poly.entity_id
_entity_poly.type
_entity_poly.pdbx_seq_one_letter_code
_entity_poly.pdbx_strand_id
1 'polypeptide(L)'
;MNKIKLLNKKTSKKKPAFTLIELIAVMGIIAILASVLIPKVTVYVKEARKTQVIDQARKVILAVESVNMKSPNTIADDSNVEDAVEKSGGLLTNDDITKLNASKTNIATCKEIVDTEKYNFTLDDNNNLGDVKPIAQ
;
A
#
# COMPACT_ATOMS: atom_id res chain seq x y z
N MET A 1 -59.51 -44.11 -35.42
CA MET A 1 -59.50 -42.86 -34.62
C MET A 1 -58.07 -42.34 -34.55
N ASN A 2 -57.67 -41.48 -35.50
CA ASN A 2 -56.31 -40.94 -35.59
C ASN A 2 -56.10 -39.84 -34.54
N LYS A 3 -55.13 -39.99 -33.65
CA LYS A 3 -54.58 -38.87 -32.88
C LYS A 3 -53.38 -38.32 -33.63
N ILE A 4 -53.59 -37.20 -34.31
CA ILE A 4 -52.55 -36.39 -34.96
C ILE A 4 -51.58 -35.92 -33.87
N LYS A 5 -50.32 -36.40 -33.89
CA LYS A 5 -49.23 -35.87 -33.08
C LYS A 5 -48.78 -34.54 -33.72
N LEU A 6 -49.08 -33.44 -33.05
CA LEU A 6 -48.52 -32.12 -33.36
C LEU A 6 -47.01 -32.16 -33.06
N LEU A 7 -46.17 -32.25 -34.10
CA LEU A 7 -44.74 -31.99 -33.97
C LEU A 7 -44.54 -30.49 -33.72
N ASN A 8 -44.42 -30.13 -32.45
CA ASN A 8 -43.98 -28.80 -32.03
C ASN A 8 -42.52 -28.59 -32.48
N LYS A 9 -42.31 -28.08 -33.69
CA LYS A 9 -40.99 -27.67 -34.19
C LYS A 9 -40.56 -26.44 -33.39
N LYS A 10 -39.92 -26.66 -32.23
CA LYS A 10 -39.15 -25.63 -31.53
C LYS A 10 -38.08 -25.11 -32.51
N THR A 11 -38.35 -23.98 -33.14
CA THR A 11 -37.35 -23.21 -33.88
C THR A 11 -36.44 -22.60 -32.82
N SER A 12 -35.39 -23.33 -32.44
CA SER A 12 -34.33 -22.79 -31.60
C SER A 12 -33.69 -21.63 -32.36
N LYS A 13 -34.16 -20.40 -32.10
CA LYS A 13 -33.53 -19.19 -32.62
C LYS A 13 -32.06 -19.26 -32.20
N LYS A 14 -31.15 -19.41 -33.17
CA LYS A 14 -29.72 -19.40 -32.88
C LYS A 14 -29.43 -18.05 -32.23
N LYS A 15 -29.03 -18.08 -30.97
CA LYS A 15 -28.55 -16.87 -30.30
C LYS A 15 -27.28 -16.43 -31.04
N PRO A 16 -27.08 -15.13 -31.25
CA PRO A 16 -25.82 -14.64 -31.81
C PRO A 16 -24.70 -15.16 -30.91
N ALA A 17 -23.81 -15.96 -31.50
CA ALA A 17 -22.64 -16.51 -30.82
C ALA A 17 -21.48 -15.58 -31.14
N PHE A 18 -20.74 -15.19 -30.11
CA PHE A 18 -19.50 -14.43 -30.27
C PHE A 18 -18.46 -15.31 -30.96
N THR A 19 -17.81 -14.79 -31.99
CA THR A 19 -16.80 -15.55 -32.71
C THR A 19 -15.46 -15.52 -31.96
N LEU A 20 -14.66 -16.58 -32.08
CA LEU A 20 -13.34 -16.62 -31.43
C LEU A 20 -12.41 -15.50 -31.92
N ILE A 21 -12.57 -15.07 -33.19
CA ILE A 21 -11.76 -14.00 -33.78
C ILE A 21 -12.03 -12.64 -33.11
N GLU A 22 -13.29 -12.34 -32.79
CA GLU A 22 -13.64 -11.12 -32.06
C GLU A 22 -13.06 -11.13 -30.65
N LEU A 23 -13.00 -12.30 -30.00
CA LEU A 23 -12.41 -12.44 -28.67
C LEU A 23 -10.90 -12.18 -28.66
N ILE A 24 -10.16 -12.80 -29.57
CA ILE A 24 -8.71 -12.65 -29.60
C ILE A 24 -8.28 -11.24 -30.01
N ALA A 25 -9.06 -10.56 -30.87
CA ALA A 25 -8.81 -9.17 -31.22
C ALA A 25 -8.92 -8.25 -29.99
N VAL A 26 -9.96 -8.44 -29.17
CA VAL A 26 -10.15 -7.67 -27.91
C VAL A 26 -9.04 -7.98 -26.91
N MET A 27 -8.69 -9.26 -26.71
CA MET A 27 -7.59 -9.63 -25.82
C MET A 27 -6.25 -9.05 -26.28
N GLY A 28 -6.01 -8.96 -27.60
CA GLY A 28 -4.83 -8.31 -28.16
C GLY A 28 -4.73 -6.83 -27.81
N ILE A 29 -5.82 -6.07 -27.95
CA ILE A 29 -5.85 -4.65 -27.59
C ILE A 29 -5.65 -4.46 -26.08
N ILE A 30 -6.34 -5.26 -25.25
CA ILE A 30 -6.18 -5.20 -23.79
C ILE A 30 -4.74 -5.52 -23.38
N ALA A 31 -4.09 -6.52 -24.02
CA ALA A 31 -2.72 -6.89 -23.72
C ALA A 31 -1.72 -5.74 -24.02
N ILE A 32 -1.89 -5.04 -25.14
CA ILE A 32 -1.04 -3.89 -25.51
C ILE A 32 -1.20 -2.77 -24.47
N LEU A 33 -2.43 -2.41 -24.12
CA LEU A 33 -2.69 -1.37 -23.13
C LEU A 33 -2.17 -1.75 -21.74
N ALA A 34 -2.44 -2.99 -21.31
CA ALA A 34 -2.00 -3.50 -20.02
C ALA A 34 -0.47 -3.52 -19.89
N SER A 35 0.24 -3.92 -20.96
CA SER A 35 1.71 -3.96 -20.99
C SER A 35 2.34 -2.60 -20.69
N VAL A 36 1.77 -1.51 -21.21
CA VAL A 36 2.28 -0.15 -20.99
C VAL A 36 1.84 0.42 -19.64
N LEU A 37 0.65 0.04 -19.16
CA LEU A 37 0.02 0.67 -18.00
C LEU A 37 0.46 0.07 -16.66
N ILE A 38 0.62 -1.26 -16.57
CA ILE A 38 0.99 -1.97 -15.34
C ILE A 38 2.30 -1.46 -14.71
N PRO A 39 3.44 -1.34 -15.41
CA PRO A 39 4.70 -0.93 -14.78
C PRO A 39 4.63 0.48 -14.19
N LYS A 40 3.91 1.40 -14.85
CA LYS A 40 3.75 2.78 -14.38
C LYS A 40 2.99 2.85 -13.07
N VAL A 41 1.85 2.16 -12.99
CA VAL A 41 1.01 2.15 -11.77
C VAL A 41 1.79 1.54 -10.59
N THR A 42 2.54 0.46 -10.81
CA THR A 42 3.32 -0.19 -9.75
C THR A 42 4.38 0.73 -9.14
N VAL A 43 5.07 1.55 -9.95
CA VAL A 43 6.04 2.53 -9.45
C VAL A 43 5.36 3.60 -8.59
N TYR A 44 4.26 4.19 -9.08
CA TYR A 44 3.53 5.21 -8.31
C TYR A 44 2.96 4.66 -7.01
N VAL A 45 2.48 3.41 -7.00
CA VAL A 45 2.02 2.74 -5.77
C VAL A 45 3.17 2.57 -4.78
N LYS A 46 4.38 2.24 -5.24
CA LYS A 46 5.57 2.14 -4.37
C LYS A 46 5.95 3.49 -3.77
N GLU A 47 5.92 4.56 -4.55
CA GLU A 47 6.21 5.93 -4.06
C GLU A 47 5.14 6.43 -3.07
N ALA A 48 3.86 6.10 -3.31
CA ALA A 48 2.78 6.40 -2.36
C ALA A 48 2.98 5.66 -1.03
N ARG A 49 3.42 4.40 -1.06
CA ARG A 49 3.74 3.62 0.15
C ARG A 49 4.93 4.20 0.92
N LYS A 50 5.97 4.65 0.22
CA LYS A 50 7.09 5.37 0.86
C LYS A 50 6.61 6.67 1.52
N THR A 51 5.77 7.43 0.82
CA THR A 51 5.18 8.66 1.37
C THR A 51 4.35 8.37 2.62
N GLN A 52 3.59 7.27 2.64
CA GLN A 52 2.85 6.83 3.83
C GLN A 52 3.77 6.54 5.02
N VAL A 53 4.91 5.87 4.80
CA VAL A 53 5.90 5.63 5.86
C VAL A 53 6.48 6.95 6.40
N ILE A 54 6.79 7.91 5.54
CA ILE A 54 7.26 9.24 5.95
C ILE A 54 6.21 9.97 6.78
N ASP A 55 4.94 9.94 6.35
CA ASP A 55 3.83 10.57 7.09
C ASP A 55 3.67 9.98 8.49
N GLN A 56 3.70 8.65 8.60
CA GLN A 56 3.65 7.95 9.88
C GLN A 56 4.84 8.32 10.78
N ALA A 57 6.06 8.35 10.23
CA ALA A 57 7.25 8.74 10.98
C ALA A 57 7.16 10.19 11.49
N ARG A 58 6.64 11.12 10.68
CA ARG A 58 6.39 12.51 11.10
C ARG A 58 5.40 12.59 12.26
N LYS A 59 4.30 11.85 12.20
CA LYS A 59 3.32 11.79 13.30
C LYS A 59 3.97 11.33 14.60
N VAL A 60 4.80 10.28 14.53
CA VAL A 60 5.53 9.78 15.70
C VAL A 60 6.43 10.87 16.29
N ILE A 61 7.24 11.54 15.47
CA ILE A 61 8.11 12.64 15.91
C ILE A 61 7.30 13.74 16.58
N LEU A 62 6.22 14.21 15.93
CA LEU A 62 5.38 15.29 16.46
C LEU A 62 4.75 14.92 17.81
N ALA A 63 4.26 13.69 17.95
CA ALA A 63 3.69 13.22 19.21
C ALA A 63 4.74 13.10 20.30
N VAL A 64 5.91 12.54 20.00
CA VAL A 64 7.04 12.43 20.93
C VAL A 64 7.51 13.80 21.40
N GLU A 65 7.70 14.74 20.47
CA GLU A 65 8.08 16.13 20.79
C GLU A 65 7.01 16.81 21.65
N SER A 66 5.74 16.64 21.33
CA SER A 66 4.62 17.20 22.10
C SER A 66 4.59 16.68 23.55
N VAL A 67 4.86 15.39 23.75
CA VAL A 67 4.94 14.77 25.08
C VAL A 67 6.15 15.30 25.85
N ASN A 68 7.31 15.34 25.19
CA ASN A 68 8.56 15.81 25.79
C ASN A 68 8.48 17.30 26.19
N MET A 69 7.67 18.11 25.50
CA MET A 69 7.42 19.50 25.87
C MET A 69 6.45 19.67 27.04
N LYS A 70 5.51 18.74 27.23
CA LYS A 70 4.38 18.88 28.17
C LYS A 70 4.56 18.14 29.49
N SER A 71 5.37 17.08 29.51
CA SER A 71 5.50 16.17 30.64
C SER A 71 6.98 15.95 31.02
N PRO A 72 7.31 15.66 32.28
CA PRO A 72 8.67 15.31 32.69
C PRO A 72 9.12 13.93 32.17
N ASN A 73 8.17 13.06 31.78
CA ASN A 73 8.47 11.76 31.17
C ASN A 73 8.88 11.97 29.71
N THR A 74 10.20 12.03 29.50
CA THR A 74 10.79 12.15 28.16
C THR A 74 10.83 10.79 27.48
N ILE A 75 10.36 10.73 26.24
CA ILE A 75 10.60 9.62 25.33
C ILE A 75 11.94 9.89 24.64
N ALA A 76 12.91 9.02 24.86
CA ALA A 76 14.24 9.14 24.31
C ALA A 76 14.28 8.67 22.84
N ASP A 77 15.25 9.19 22.08
CA ASP A 77 15.38 8.91 20.65
C ASP A 77 15.70 7.42 20.34
N ASP A 78 16.25 6.70 21.31
CA ASP A 78 16.58 5.27 21.23
C ASP A 78 15.42 4.34 21.60
N SER A 79 14.32 4.89 22.14
CA SER A 79 13.12 4.12 22.45
C SER A 79 12.49 3.56 21.17
N ASN A 80 11.75 2.46 21.26
CA ASN A 80 11.04 1.94 20.10
C ASN A 80 9.79 2.79 19.82
N VAL A 81 9.34 2.79 18.57
CA VAL A 81 8.08 3.47 18.18
C VAL A 81 6.88 2.87 18.91
N GLU A 82 6.91 1.57 19.23
CA GLU A 82 5.87 0.92 20.03
C GLU A 82 5.79 1.50 21.45
N ASP A 83 6.94 1.73 22.10
CA ASP A 83 6.98 2.38 23.42
C ASP A 83 6.47 3.82 23.37
N ALA A 84 6.70 4.51 22.24
CA ALA A 84 6.19 5.85 22.03
C ALA A 84 4.65 5.88 21.98
N VAL A 85 4.00 4.85 21.42
CA VAL A 85 2.52 4.76 21.40
C VAL A 85 1.98 4.69 22.82
N GLU A 86 2.53 3.81 23.67
CA GLU A 86 2.08 3.65 25.05
C GLU A 86 2.29 4.93 25.88
N LYS A 87 3.43 5.59 25.69
CA LYS A 87 3.82 6.80 26.44
C LYS A 87 3.22 8.08 25.85
N SER A 88 2.63 8.03 24.65
CA SER A 88 2.08 9.20 23.96
C SER A 88 0.84 9.80 24.61
N GLY A 89 0.23 9.12 25.58
CA GLY A 89 -1.00 9.57 26.23
C GLY A 89 -2.19 9.68 25.27
N GLY A 90 -2.18 8.91 24.17
CA GLY A 90 -3.25 8.87 23.16
C GLY A 90 -3.02 9.76 21.94
N LEU A 91 -1.86 10.41 21.82
CA LEU A 91 -1.50 11.18 20.62
C LEU A 91 -1.10 10.29 19.44
N LEU A 92 -0.74 9.04 19.70
CA LEU A 92 -0.49 8.01 18.69
C LEU A 92 -1.38 6.80 18.94
N THR A 93 -1.77 6.16 17.85
CA THR A 93 -2.49 4.89 17.87
C THR A 93 -1.72 3.84 17.06
N ASN A 94 -2.09 2.57 17.22
CA ASN A 94 -1.50 1.49 16.42
C ASN A 94 -1.72 1.68 14.91
N ASP A 95 -2.77 2.38 14.51
CA ASP A 95 -3.07 2.66 13.09
C ASP A 95 -2.05 3.63 12.48
N ASP A 96 -1.52 4.55 13.29
CA ASP A 96 -0.53 5.55 12.88
C ASP A 96 0.87 4.98 12.67
N ILE A 97 1.15 3.74 13.10
CA ILE A 97 2.49 3.12 13.06
C ILE A 97 2.55 1.84 12.22
N THR A 98 1.46 1.50 11.53
CA THR A 98 1.29 0.22 10.82
C THR A 98 2.38 -0.11 9.80
N LYS A 99 3.06 0.89 9.23
CA LYS A 99 4.11 0.70 8.21
C LYS A 99 5.52 0.96 8.75
N LEU A 100 5.66 1.34 10.02
CA LEU A 100 6.96 1.67 10.61
C LEU A 100 7.70 0.48 11.20
N ASN A 101 7.11 -0.71 11.26
CA ASN A 101 7.69 -1.86 11.98
C ASN A 101 8.06 -1.48 13.43
N ALA A 102 7.07 -1.01 14.18
CA ALA A 102 7.25 -0.24 15.41
C ALA A 102 8.08 -0.90 16.53
N SER A 103 8.15 -2.23 16.58
CA SER A 103 8.95 -2.98 17.56
C SER A 103 10.45 -3.04 17.21
N LYS A 104 10.83 -2.69 15.98
CA LYS A 104 12.22 -2.75 15.47
C LYS A 104 12.79 -1.36 15.14
N THR A 105 11.92 -0.37 15.03
CA THR A 105 12.28 0.99 14.62
C THR A 105 12.27 1.89 15.85
N ASN A 106 13.31 2.71 15.98
CA ASN A 106 13.42 3.70 17.04
C ASN A 106 13.03 5.11 16.54
N ILE A 107 12.88 6.05 17.46
CA ILE A 107 12.50 7.43 17.15
C ILE A 107 13.61 8.14 16.34
N ALA A 108 14.88 7.82 16.58
CA ALA A 108 16.01 8.34 15.80
C ALA A 108 15.86 7.99 14.30
N THR A 109 15.55 6.74 13.98
CA THR A 109 15.31 6.27 12.62
C THR A 109 14.07 6.93 12.02
N CYS A 110 13.03 7.25 12.80
CA CYS A 110 11.94 8.09 12.31
C CYS A 110 12.41 9.47 11.85
N LYS A 111 13.34 10.11 12.58
CA LYS A 111 13.95 11.40 12.15
C LYS A 111 14.75 11.24 10.85
N GLU A 112 15.51 10.16 10.73
CA GLU A 112 16.25 9.84 9.51
C GLU A 112 15.33 9.65 8.29
N ILE A 113 14.21 8.93 8.45
CA ILE A 113 13.23 8.71 7.36
C ILE A 113 12.62 10.03 6.87
N VAL A 114 12.43 11.00 7.77
CA VAL A 114 11.86 12.31 7.42
C VAL A 114 12.89 13.22 6.76
N ASP A 115 14.18 13.06 7.08
CA ASP A 115 15.29 13.75 6.42
C ASP A 115 15.64 13.07 5.08
N THR A 116 14.74 13.23 4.11
CA THR A 116 14.85 12.65 2.76
C THR A 116 16.01 13.24 1.95
N GLU A 117 16.67 14.30 2.43
CA GLU A 117 17.85 14.89 1.79
C GLU A 117 19.13 14.15 2.14
N LYS A 118 19.18 13.55 3.34
CA LYS A 118 20.36 12.83 3.84
C LYS A 118 20.21 11.31 3.87
N TYR A 119 18.98 10.80 3.91
CA TYR A 119 18.73 9.37 4.04
C TYR A 119 17.77 8.87 2.97
N ASN A 120 17.97 7.62 2.58
CA ASN A 120 17.06 6.85 1.76
C ASN A 120 16.64 5.59 2.51
N PHE A 121 15.43 5.13 2.26
CA PHE A 121 14.91 3.91 2.87
C PHE A 121 14.24 2.99 1.85
N THR A 122 14.26 1.71 2.16
CA THR A 122 13.58 0.68 1.37
C THR A 122 12.26 0.28 2.01
N LEU A 123 11.42 -0.41 1.23
CA LEU A 123 10.28 -1.12 1.75
C LEU A 123 10.61 -2.61 1.72
N ASP A 124 10.22 -3.34 2.76
CA ASP A 124 10.32 -4.80 2.80
C ASP A 124 9.27 -5.47 1.89
N ASP A 125 9.29 -6.79 1.82
CA ASP A 125 8.37 -7.58 0.99
C ASP A 125 6.89 -7.39 1.39
N ASN A 126 6.63 -6.97 2.64
CA ASN A 126 5.30 -6.68 3.17
C ASN A 126 4.88 -5.20 2.96
N ASN A 127 5.70 -4.41 2.28
CA ASN A 127 5.53 -2.97 2.09
C ASN A 127 5.58 -2.15 3.39
N ASN A 128 6.27 -2.64 4.40
CA ASN A 128 6.61 -1.88 5.60
C ASN A 128 8.03 -1.31 5.46
N LEU A 129 8.42 -0.44 6.40
CA LEU A 129 9.76 0.13 6.48
C LEU A 129 10.83 -0.97 6.51
N GLY A 130 11.71 -0.95 5.52
CA GLY A 130 12.90 -1.79 5.45
C GLY A 130 14.14 -1.07 5.98
N ASP A 131 15.25 -1.21 5.29
CA ASP A 131 16.53 -0.61 5.69
C ASP A 131 16.52 0.90 5.46
N VAL A 132 17.08 1.65 6.42
CA VAL A 132 17.39 3.08 6.29
C VAL A 132 18.90 3.22 6.12
N LYS A 133 19.33 3.98 5.10
CA LYS A 133 20.74 4.18 4.77
C LYS A 133 21.01 5.64 4.45
N PRO A 134 22.16 6.19 4.85
CA PRO A 134 22.58 7.51 4.42
C PRO A 134 22.78 7.53 2.90
N ILE A 135 22.43 8.65 2.29
CA ILE A 135 22.74 8.93 0.89
C ILE A 135 24.22 9.26 0.85
N ALA A 136 25.01 8.39 0.22
CA ALA A 136 26.42 8.70 -0.04
C ALA A 136 26.47 9.97 -0.90
N GLN A 137 27.15 11.01 -0.37
CA GLN A 137 27.39 12.28 -1.05
C GLN A 137 28.36 12.10 -2.22
#